data_AF-A0A821B2N8-F1
#
_entry.id   AF-A0A821B2N8-F1
#
_cell.length_a   1.000
_cell.length_b   1.000
_cell.length_c   1.000
_cell.angle_alpha   90.00
_cell.angle_beta   90.00
_cell.angle_gamma   90.00
#
_symmetry.space_group_name_H-M   'P 1'
#
loop_
_entity.id
_entity.type
_entity.pdbx_description
1 polymer ?
#
loop_
_entity_poly.entity_id
_entity_poly.type
_entity_poly.pdbx_seq_one_letter_code
_entity_poly.pdbx_strand_id
1 'polypeptide(L)'
;MTTITTVTITTTTTTTTTTTTTTTATTTTTTTTTTTTTTTTTTTTTTTTTTTTITTTTTATTTTATTSTTTTTTSTTATTTTVTTATTTTATTSTTTTTVTTTTERPIVAITRAGDSIIGICNTIAGGSTGGSGYNYPSNENSPNAIDNDINTKYLNFGDSSTGCSGSSPGGINTGFYVTPAISNTYVAVGLLFATANDFSNRDPITVTLEGTNETSTAALDSGASWILIYNGSTGIDPSIDPGRQTYVSQQNFSNTIAFRSYRLLVTSKRDTDSSVQYAEAHIMGYI
;
A
#
# COMPACT_ATOMS: atom_id res chain seq x y z
N MET A 1 -8.61 -0.78 4.64
CA MET A 1 -9.24 -1.72 3.67
C MET A 1 -8.17 -2.12 2.67
N THR A 2 -7.73 -3.36 2.69
CA THR A 2 -6.75 -3.92 1.74
C THR A 2 -7.49 -4.59 0.59
N THR A 3 -7.07 -4.36 -0.64
CA THR A 3 -7.54 -5.19 -1.76
C THR A 3 -6.76 -6.49 -1.70
N ILE A 4 -7.45 -7.61 -1.45
CA ILE A 4 -6.85 -8.93 -1.44
C ILE A 4 -6.89 -9.46 -2.86
N THR A 5 -5.73 -9.64 -3.48
CA THR A 5 -5.62 -10.36 -4.75
C THR A 5 -5.11 -11.77 -4.45
N THR A 6 -5.91 -12.77 -4.75
CA THR A 6 -5.50 -14.17 -4.66
C THR A 6 -4.98 -14.62 -6.01
N VAL A 7 -3.73 -15.05 -6.03
CA VAL A 7 -3.10 -15.66 -7.21
C VAL A 7 -2.96 -17.15 -6.97
N THR A 8 -3.53 -17.96 -7.85
CA THR A 8 -3.32 -19.40 -7.84
C THR A 8 -2.25 -19.75 -8.86
N ILE A 9 -1.18 -20.40 -8.40
CA ILE A 9 -0.10 -20.89 -9.23
C ILE A 9 -0.19 -22.42 -9.22
N THR A 10 -0.40 -23.01 -10.39
CA THR A 10 -0.39 -24.46 -10.58
C THR A 10 0.84 -24.82 -11.40
N THR A 11 1.69 -25.67 -10.85
CA THR A 11 2.87 -26.20 -11.55
C THR A 11 2.67 -27.69 -11.79
N THR A 12 2.71 -28.10 -13.05
CA THR A 12 2.67 -29.50 -13.49
C THR A 12 4.02 -29.87 -14.08
N THR A 13 4.70 -30.85 -13.49
CA THR A 13 5.95 -31.39 -14.01
C THR A 13 5.72 -32.80 -14.52
N THR A 14 6.05 -33.03 -15.78
CA THR A 14 6.02 -34.34 -16.43
C THR A 14 7.44 -34.74 -16.79
N THR A 15 7.92 -35.83 -16.22
CA THR A 15 9.23 -36.42 -16.54
C THR A 15 9.00 -37.69 -17.34
N THR A 16 9.58 -37.75 -18.54
CA THR A 16 9.55 -38.92 -19.42
C THR A 16 10.96 -39.44 -19.58
N THR A 17 11.22 -40.66 -19.12
CA THR A 17 12.51 -41.35 -19.29
C THR A 17 12.34 -42.45 -20.32
N THR A 18 13.12 -42.39 -21.38
CA THR A 18 13.19 -43.41 -22.43
C THR A 18 14.56 -44.05 -22.41
N THR A 19 14.61 -45.36 -22.18
CA THR A 19 15.85 -46.15 -22.23
C THR A 19 15.80 -47.05 -23.45
N THR A 20 16.77 -46.90 -24.34
CA THR A 20 16.95 -47.75 -25.52
C THR A 20 18.22 -48.55 -25.36
N THR A 21 18.12 -49.86 -25.37
CA THR A 21 19.26 -50.77 -25.35
C THR A 21 19.37 -51.43 -26.72
N THR A 22 20.47 -51.18 -27.41
CA THR A 22 20.80 -51.82 -28.68
C THR A 22 21.97 -52.75 -28.46
N THR A 23 21.75 -54.05 -28.69
CA THR A 23 22.81 -55.05 -28.64
C THR A 23 23.11 -55.49 -30.06
N THR A 24 24.33 -55.19 -30.50
CA THR A 24 24.86 -55.64 -31.79
C THR A 24 25.87 -56.74 -31.52
N ALA A 25 25.59 -57.94 -32.02
CA ALA A 25 26.56 -59.02 -32.03
C ALA A 25 27.13 -59.14 -33.44
N THR A 26 28.42 -58.84 -33.58
CA THR A 26 29.14 -59.01 -34.84
C THR A 26 30.14 -60.13 -34.64
N THR A 27 30.02 -61.18 -35.46
CA THR A 27 30.93 -62.32 -35.37
C THR A 27 31.76 -62.42 -36.63
N THR A 28 33.09 -62.49 -36.50
CA THR A 28 34.02 -62.72 -37.62
C THR A 28 34.92 -63.91 -37.28
N THR A 29 34.76 -65.02 -38.01
CA THR A 29 35.63 -66.23 -38.05
C THR A 29 35.94 -66.90 -36.71
N THR A 30 36.52 -66.21 -35.74
CA THR A 30 36.95 -66.64 -34.40
C THR A 30 36.74 -65.55 -33.36
N THR A 31 35.94 -64.50 -33.59
CA THR A 31 35.71 -63.43 -32.59
C THR A 31 34.30 -62.88 -32.69
N THR A 32 33.52 -63.04 -31.62
CA THR A 32 32.23 -62.40 -31.36
C THR A 32 32.52 -61.15 -30.56
N THR A 33 32.26 -60.01 -31.17
CA THR A 33 32.22 -58.73 -30.48
C THR A 33 30.76 -58.41 -30.22
N THR A 34 30.37 -58.47 -28.94
CA THR A 34 29.07 -57.97 -28.51
C THR A 34 29.25 -56.53 -28.09
N THR A 35 28.63 -55.61 -28.81
CA THR A 35 28.54 -54.21 -28.42
C THR A 35 27.13 -53.95 -27.93
N THR A 36 27.00 -53.75 -26.63
CA THR A 36 25.75 -53.28 -26.03
C THR A 36 25.88 -51.78 -25.83
N THR A 37 25.01 -51.03 -26.49
CA THR A 37 24.86 -49.59 -26.25
C THR A 37 23.52 -49.35 -25.57
N THR A 38 23.56 -48.79 -24.38
CA THR A 38 22.38 -48.34 -23.65
C THR A 38 22.34 -46.82 -23.69
N THR A 39 21.31 -46.26 -24.29
CA THR A 39 21.05 -44.82 -24.31
C THR A 39 19.82 -44.52 -23.48
N THR A 40 19.99 -43.74 -22.43
CA THR A 40 18.89 -43.23 -21.60
C THR A 40 18.70 -41.76 -21.90
N THR A 41 17.50 -41.40 -22.35
CA THR A 41 17.06 -40.02 -22.56
C THR A 41 15.98 -39.68 -21.57
N THR A 42 16.23 -38.69 -20.71
CA THR A 42 15.24 -38.16 -19.76
C THR A 42 14.81 -36.78 -20.23
N THR A 43 13.52 -36.60 -20.50
CA THR A 43 12.91 -35.31 -20.84
C THR A 43 11.99 -34.89 -19.70
N THR A 44 12.28 -33.76 -19.08
CA THR A 44 11.43 -33.16 -18.05
C THR A 44 10.78 -31.91 -18.62
N THR A 45 9.45 -31.89 -18.67
CA THR A 45 8.64 -30.74 -19.05
C THR A 45 7.94 -30.21 -17.81
N THR A 46 8.22 -28.97 -17.45
CA THR A 46 7.51 -28.26 -16.37
C THR A 46 6.65 -27.18 -16.98
N THR A 47 5.36 -27.22 -16.68
CA THR A 47 4.37 -26.21 -17.07
C THR A 47 3.91 -25.49 -15.82
N THR A 48 4.06 -24.17 -15.79
CA THR A 48 3.53 -23.32 -14.72
C THR A 48 2.41 -22.47 -15.30
N THR A 49 1.24 -22.56 -14.68
CA THR A 49 0.06 -21.76 -14.99
C THR A 49 -0.19 -20.80 -13.83
N THR A 50 -0.26 -19.51 -14.13
CA THR A 50 -0.64 -18.48 -13.15
C THR A 50 -1.99 -17.89 -13.54
N THR A 51 -2.95 -17.97 -12.61
CA THR A 51 -4.29 -17.40 -12.80
C THR A 51 -4.45 -16.20 -11.88
N THR A 52 -4.44 -15.00 -12.48
CA THR A 52 -4.83 -13.75 -11.83
C THR A 52 -6.14 -13.29 -12.46
N THR A 53 -7.05 -12.71 -11.69
CA THR A 53 -8.46 -12.38 -12.01
C THR A 53 -8.68 -11.70 -13.38
N ILE A 54 -8.67 -12.46 -14.49
CA ILE A 54 -8.82 -12.06 -15.92
C ILE A 54 -7.50 -11.92 -16.73
N THR A 55 -6.40 -12.60 -16.36
CA THR A 55 -5.30 -12.84 -17.33
C THR A 55 -4.55 -14.13 -16.97
N THR A 56 -4.55 -15.11 -17.87
CA THR A 56 -3.78 -16.37 -17.72
C THR A 56 -2.44 -16.23 -18.43
N THR A 57 -1.35 -16.48 -17.72
CA THR A 57 -0.01 -16.60 -18.33
C THR A 57 0.51 -18.01 -18.09
N THR A 58 0.96 -18.68 -19.16
CA THR A 58 1.48 -20.04 -19.13
C THR A 58 2.93 -20.03 -19.58
N THR A 59 3.83 -20.58 -18.75
CA THR A 59 5.25 -20.74 -19.08
C THR A 59 5.59 -22.22 -19.03
N ALA A 60 6.16 -22.75 -20.11
CA ALA A 60 6.62 -24.13 -20.20
C ALA A 60 8.14 -24.18 -20.38
N THR A 61 8.82 -25.02 -19.60
CA THR A 61 10.26 -25.22 -19.67
C THR A 61 10.54 -26.70 -19.88
N THR A 62 11.29 -27.03 -20.92
CA THR A 62 11.68 -28.42 -21.23
C THR A 62 13.19 -28.58 -21.08
N THR A 63 13.61 -29.59 -20.34
CA THR A 63 15.02 -29.97 -20.18
C THR A 63 15.20 -31.43 -20.59
N THR A 64 16.20 -31.69 -21.42
CA THR A 64 16.51 -33.05 -21.92
C THR A 64 17.94 -33.41 -21.54
N ALA A 65 18.10 -34.52 -20.84
CA ALA A 65 19.40 -35.09 -20.49
C ALA A 65 19.56 -36.45 -21.17
N THR A 66 20.71 -36.71 -21.78
CA THR A 66 21.00 -37.97 -22.48
C THR A 66 22.29 -38.56 -21.96
N THR A 67 22.27 -39.84 -21.57
CA THR A 67 23.44 -40.60 -21.11
C THR A 67 23.55 -41.88 -21.92
N SER A 68 24.73 -42.14 -22.50
CA SER A 68 25.00 -43.36 -23.27
C SER A 68 26.14 -44.14 -22.64
N THR A 69 25.96 -45.45 -22.46
CA THR A 69 26.99 -46.37 -21.99
C THR A 69 27.18 -47.50 -22.99
N THR A 70 28.45 -47.82 -23.30
CA THR A 70 28.80 -48.86 -24.27
C THR A 70 29.72 -49.89 -23.62
N THR A 71 29.32 -51.16 -23.69
CA THR A 71 30.10 -52.29 -23.14
C THR A 71 30.43 -53.26 -24.25
N THR A 72 31.70 -53.66 -24.34
CA THR A 72 32.21 -54.58 -25.37
C THR A 72 32.82 -55.83 -24.73
N THR A 73 32.37 -57.01 -25.12
CA THR A 73 32.91 -58.32 -24.68
C THR A 73 33.28 -59.20 -25.87
N THR A 74 34.36 -59.99 -25.73
CA THR A 74 35.03 -60.72 -26.82
C THR A 74 35.17 -62.22 -26.51
N SER A 75 34.66 -63.12 -27.35
CA SER A 75 34.83 -64.60 -27.26
C SER A 75 34.73 -65.28 -28.65
N THR A 76 35.18 -66.52 -28.89
CA THR A 76 35.58 -67.00 -30.25
C THR A 76 34.62 -67.96 -31.02
N THR A 77 34.36 -67.66 -32.33
CA THR A 77 33.99 -68.52 -33.53
C THR A 77 32.58 -68.44 -34.17
N ALA A 78 32.57 -68.33 -35.53
CA ALA A 78 31.53 -68.42 -36.58
C ALA A 78 30.55 -67.25 -36.88
N THR A 79 30.48 -66.84 -38.15
CA THR A 79 29.95 -65.54 -38.64
C THR A 79 28.44 -65.53 -38.91
N THR A 80 27.69 -64.83 -38.04
CA THR A 80 26.29 -64.38 -38.25
C THR A 80 26.14 -63.04 -37.52
N THR A 81 25.51 -62.03 -38.15
CA THR A 81 25.23 -60.73 -37.50
C THR A 81 23.77 -60.68 -37.08
N THR A 82 23.52 -60.47 -35.79
CA THR A 82 22.15 -60.30 -35.26
C THR A 82 22.09 -59.00 -34.46
N VAL A 83 21.13 -58.14 -34.80
CA VAL A 83 20.86 -56.89 -34.09
C VAL A 83 19.54 -57.03 -33.36
N THR A 84 19.55 -56.80 -32.05
CA THR A 84 18.33 -56.76 -31.23
C THR A 84 18.26 -55.42 -30.50
N THR A 85 17.16 -54.71 -30.71
CA THR A 85 16.88 -53.42 -30.04
C THR A 85 15.68 -53.59 -29.12
N ALA A 86 15.83 -53.18 -27.86
CA ALA A 86 14.74 -53.11 -26.89
C ALA A 86 14.61 -51.67 -26.37
N THR A 87 13.39 -51.15 -26.34
CA THR A 87 13.09 -49.79 -25.86
C THR A 87 12.05 -49.86 -24.75
N THR A 88 12.33 -49.18 -23.64
CA THR A 88 11.42 -49.05 -22.50
C THR A 88 11.23 -47.57 -22.19
N THR A 89 9.97 -47.13 -22.14
CA THR A 89 9.61 -45.73 -21.83
C THR A 89 8.77 -45.69 -20.55
N THR A 90 9.15 -44.84 -19.61
CA THR A 90 8.43 -44.60 -18.35
C THR A 90 8.15 -43.11 -18.22
N ALA A 91 6.88 -42.74 -18.00
CA ALA A 91 6.47 -41.36 -17.75
C ALA A 91 5.90 -41.20 -16.32
N THR A 92 6.31 -40.15 -15.62
CA THR A 92 5.82 -39.77 -14.30
C THR A 92 5.37 -38.31 -14.32
N THR A 93 4.14 -38.05 -13.83
CA THR A 93 3.57 -36.70 -13.75
C THR A 93 3.32 -36.34 -12.29
N SER A 94 3.75 -35.15 -11.87
CA SER A 94 3.47 -34.57 -10.56
C SER A 94 2.87 -33.18 -10.72
N THR A 95 1.87 -32.85 -9.90
CA THR A 95 1.21 -31.53 -9.91
C THR A 95 1.26 -30.94 -8.52
N THR A 96 1.64 -29.66 -8.41
CA THR A 96 1.69 -28.89 -7.17
C THR A 96 0.95 -27.57 -7.37
N THR A 97 0.03 -27.26 -6.46
CA THR A 97 -0.72 -25.99 -6.47
C THR A 97 -0.30 -25.16 -5.26
N THR A 98 0.09 -23.92 -5.50
CA THR A 98 0.44 -22.94 -4.47
C THR A 98 -0.44 -21.71 -4.62
N THR A 99 -1.13 -21.33 -3.55
CA THR A 99 -1.93 -20.10 -3.49
C THR A 99 -1.10 -19.01 -2.84
N VAL A 100 -0.86 -17.92 -3.56
CA VAL A 100 -0.17 -16.73 -3.05
C VAL A 100 -1.20 -15.62 -2.92
N THR A 101 -1.34 -15.09 -1.71
CA THR A 101 -2.19 -13.92 -1.45
C THR A 101 -1.30 -12.70 -1.38
N THR A 102 -1.41 -11.80 -2.36
CA THR A 102 -0.76 -10.49 -2.32
C THR A 102 -1.78 -9.43 -1.94
N THR A 103 -1.48 -8.68 -0.88
CA THR A 103 -2.24 -7.49 -0.51
C THR A 103 -1.53 -6.26 -1.07
N THR A 104 -2.05 -5.69 -2.16
CA THR A 104 -1.65 -4.34 -2.58
C THR A 104 -2.36 -3.35 -1.66
N GLU A 105 -1.57 -2.63 -0.87
CA GLU A 105 -2.08 -1.55 -0.02
C GLU A 105 -2.71 -0.46 -0.90
N ARG A 106 -3.92 -0.02 -0.57
CA ARG A 106 -4.56 1.10 -1.28
C ARG A 106 -3.70 2.34 -1.08
N PRO A 107 -3.51 3.20 -2.10
CA PRO A 107 -2.74 4.43 -1.91
C PRO A 107 -3.44 5.33 -0.88
N ILE A 108 -2.64 5.91 0.02
CA ILE A 108 -3.07 6.97 0.92
C ILE A 108 -3.04 8.27 0.13
N VAL A 109 -4.18 8.95 0.05
CA VAL A 109 -4.34 10.21 -0.69
C VAL A 109 -5.05 11.24 0.18
N ALA A 110 -4.95 12.53 -0.16
CA ALA A 110 -5.75 13.56 0.48
C ALA A 110 -7.25 13.29 0.24
N ILE A 111 -8.01 13.11 1.32
CA ILE A 111 -9.47 12.97 1.25
C ILE A 111 -10.17 14.33 1.25
N THR A 112 -9.52 15.35 1.81
CA THR A 112 -9.91 16.77 1.70
C THR A 112 -9.40 17.38 0.39
N ARG A 113 -10.22 18.18 -0.28
CA ARG A 113 -9.90 18.89 -1.52
C ARG A 113 -10.28 20.37 -1.44
N ALA A 114 -9.63 21.16 -2.31
CA ALA A 114 -10.03 22.52 -2.58
C ALA A 114 -11.52 22.58 -2.95
N GLY A 115 -12.26 23.45 -2.26
CA GLY A 115 -13.71 23.60 -2.42
C GLY A 115 -14.59 22.71 -1.54
N ASP A 116 -14.01 21.82 -0.72
CA ASP A 116 -14.77 21.13 0.32
C ASP A 116 -15.38 22.14 1.33
N SER A 117 -16.54 21.81 1.88
CA SER A 117 -17.18 22.65 2.90
C SER A 117 -16.38 22.59 4.19
N ILE A 118 -15.66 23.66 4.49
CA ILE A 118 -14.78 23.79 5.65
C ILE A 118 -15.09 25.05 6.44
N ILE A 119 -15.29 24.91 7.74
CA ILE A 119 -15.64 26.02 8.64
C ILE A 119 -14.66 26.01 9.81
N GLY A 120 -14.00 27.15 10.00
CA GLY A 120 -13.12 27.38 11.13
C GLY A 120 -13.83 27.29 12.47
N ILE A 121 -13.17 26.83 13.52
CA ILE A 121 -13.77 26.69 14.86
C ILE A 121 -12.87 27.28 15.94
N CYS A 122 -13.47 27.60 17.09
CA CYS A 122 -12.81 28.15 18.28
C CYS A 122 -13.45 27.58 19.54
N ASN A 123 -12.77 27.72 20.68
CA ASN A 123 -13.21 27.30 22.01
C ASN A 123 -13.80 25.90 22.02
N THR A 124 -13.19 25.01 21.24
CA THR A 124 -13.71 23.67 20.99
C THR A 124 -13.07 22.67 21.93
N ILE A 125 -13.89 21.78 22.48
CA ILE A 125 -13.45 20.69 23.35
C ILE A 125 -13.39 19.42 22.50
N ALA A 126 -12.23 18.75 22.46
CA ALA A 126 -12.10 17.43 21.83
C ALA A 126 -13.09 16.44 22.48
N GLY A 127 -13.82 15.69 21.66
CA GLY A 127 -14.93 14.81 22.04
C GLY A 127 -16.21 15.54 22.48
N GLY A 128 -16.20 16.87 22.51
CA GLY A 128 -17.26 17.71 23.05
C GLY A 128 -17.74 18.80 22.08
N SER A 129 -18.32 19.84 22.67
CA SER A 129 -18.95 20.96 21.94
C SER A 129 -17.93 21.87 21.26
N THR A 130 -18.35 22.44 20.13
CA THR A 130 -17.69 23.56 19.48
C THR A 130 -18.18 24.87 20.11
N GLY A 131 -17.27 25.73 20.58
CA GLY A 131 -17.64 27.00 21.22
C GLY A 131 -18.10 28.07 20.21
N GLY A 132 -17.56 28.05 19.00
CA GLY A 132 -18.02 28.88 17.89
C GLY A 132 -17.46 28.42 16.53
N SER A 133 -18.14 28.80 15.44
CA SER A 133 -17.84 28.42 14.05
C SER A 133 -17.79 29.61 13.08
N GLY A 134 -16.83 29.63 12.16
CA GLY A 134 -16.68 30.65 11.12
C GLY A 134 -15.83 31.86 11.50
N TYR A 135 -14.99 31.78 12.54
CA TYR A 135 -14.52 32.99 13.21
C TYR A 135 -13.00 33.22 13.24
N ASN A 136 -12.72 34.53 13.35
CA ASN A 136 -11.51 35.25 13.75
C ASN A 136 -10.22 34.92 12.98
N TYR A 137 -10.19 35.39 11.75
CA TYR A 137 -9.07 35.35 10.83
C TYR A 137 -8.94 36.69 10.08
N PRO A 138 -7.73 37.07 9.64
CA PRO A 138 -7.52 38.21 8.75
C PRO A 138 -8.20 38.01 7.39
N SER A 139 -8.37 39.11 6.66
CA SER A 139 -8.86 39.05 5.27
C SER A 139 -7.95 38.14 4.43
N ASN A 140 -8.59 37.24 3.67
CA ASN A 140 -7.92 36.25 2.81
C ASN A 140 -7.08 35.20 3.54
N GLU A 141 -7.29 35.01 4.85
CA GLU A 141 -6.63 33.95 5.64
C GLU A 141 -7.67 33.01 6.28
N ASN A 142 -8.79 32.79 5.60
CA ASN A 142 -9.94 32.03 6.08
C ASN A 142 -9.77 30.51 5.93
N SER A 143 -10.65 29.73 6.58
CA SER A 143 -10.53 28.27 6.68
C SER A 143 -10.40 27.48 5.37
N PRO A 144 -10.96 27.89 4.22
CA PRO A 144 -10.72 27.22 2.94
C PRO A 144 -9.25 27.11 2.54
N ASN A 145 -8.41 28.07 2.95
CA ASN A 145 -6.98 28.07 2.68
C ASN A 145 -6.22 26.98 3.45
N ALA A 146 -6.89 26.18 4.28
CA ALA A 146 -6.26 25.05 4.95
C ALA A 146 -6.14 23.80 4.07
N ILE A 147 -6.84 23.76 2.93
CA ILE A 147 -6.99 22.58 2.09
C ILE A 147 -7.09 22.94 0.59
N ASP A 148 -6.62 24.12 0.19
CA ASP A 148 -6.77 24.65 -1.17
C ASP A 148 -5.69 24.15 -2.15
N ASN A 149 -4.68 23.40 -1.66
CA ASN A 149 -3.50 22.94 -2.40
C ASN A 149 -2.61 24.10 -2.89
N ASP A 150 -2.55 25.20 -2.14
CA ASP A 150 -1.65 26.32 -2.40
C ASP A 150 -0.86 26.71 -1.13
N ILE A 151 0.40 26.26 -1.08
CA ILE A 151 1.33 26.60 0.02
C ILE A 151 1.60 28.12 0.17
N ASN A 152 1.17 28.95 -0.79
CA ASN A 152 1.32 30.41 -0.73
C ASN A 152 0.15 31.11 -0.02
N THR A 153 -0.98 30.42 0.19
CA THR A 153 -2.07 30.89 1.04
C THR A 153 -1.88 30.36 2.46
N LYS A 154 -2.71 30.83 3.40
CA LYS A 154 -2.74 30.27 4.75
C LYS A 154 -4.11 30.38 5.37
N TYR A 155 -4.43 29.44 6.25
CA TYR A 155 -5.45 29.65 7.26
C TYR A 155 -4.77 30.11 8.55
N LEU A 156 -5.23 31.24 9.09
CA LEU A 156 -4.86 31.73 10.41
C LEU A 156 -6.09 31.73 11.31
N ASN A 157 -5.97 31.31 12.56
CA ASN A 157 -7.05 31.40 13.53
C ASN A 157 -6.54 32.00 14.84
N PHE A 158 -7.10 33.15 15.21
CA PHE A 158 -6.77 33.83 16.47
C PHE A 158 -7.33 33.12 17.70
N GLY A 159 -8.42 32.37 17.58
CA GLY A 159 -9.01 31.62 18.67
C GLY A 159 -9.59 32.47 19.82
N ASP A 160 -9.46 31.92 21.03
CA ASP A 160 -10.09 32.35 22.28
C ASP A 160 -9.63 33.72 22.77
N SER A 161 -10.58 34.51 23.27
CA SER A 161 -10.40 35.59 24.23
C SER A 161 -11.12 35.10 25.45
N SER A 162 -10.61 35.41 26.63
CA SER A 162 -11.14 34.93 27.91
C SER A 162 -12.65 35.17 28.20
N THR A 163 -13.44 35.70 27.25
CA THR A 163 -14.90 35.84 27.26
C THR A 163 -15.63 35.45 25.94
N GLY A 164 -14.97 34.79 24.96
CA GLY A 164 -15.57 34.37 23.67
C GLY A 164 -14.55 34.25 22.52
N CYS A 165 -14.98 33.90 21.30
CA CYS A 165 -14.11 33.79 20.11
C CYS A 165 -13.60 35.14 19.54
N SER A 166 -13.36 36.13 20.40
CA SER A 166 -12.55 37.32 20.04
C SER A 166 -11.08 37.01 20.40
N GLY A 167 -10.06 37.59 19.80
CA GLY A 167 -8.68 37.07 19.97
C GLY A 167 -8.03 37.56 21.27
N SER A 168 -7.39 36.67 22.06
CA SER A 168 -6.43 37.04 23.11
C SER A 168 -5.39 35.94 23.34
N SER A 169 -4.20 36.28 23.84
CA SER A 169 -3.08 35.33 23.97
C SER A 169 -3.14 34.47 25.26
N PRO A 170 -2.79 33.16 25.20
CA PRO A 170 -2.37 32.42 23.99
C PRO A 170 -3.57 31.96 23.17
N GLY A 171 -3.73 32.59 22.00
CA GLY A 171 -4.81 32.30 21.07
C GLY A 171 -4.48 31.13 20.16
N GLY A 172 -5.47 30.59 19.47
CA GLY A 172 -5.29 29.51 18.49
C GLY A 172 -5.23 28.07 19.06
N ILE A 173 -5.05 27.87 20.37
CA ILE A 173 -5.32 26.55 20.99
C ILE A 173 -6.83 26.36 21.07
N ASN A 174 -7.30 25.11 20.96
CA ASN A 174 -8.72 24.77 20.90
C ASN A 174 -9.45 25.39 19.68
N THR A 175 -8.67 25.62 18.62
CA THR A 175 -9.17 26.09 17.32
C THR A 175 -8.86 25.08 16.22
N GLY A 176 -9.42 25.29 15.04
CA GLY A 176 -9.12 24.46 13.88
C GLY A 176 -10.24 24.59 12.87
N PHE A 177 -10.75 23.47 12.40
CA PHE A 177 -11.90 23.45 11.51
C PHE A 177 -12.66 22.12 11.60
N TYR A 178 -13.91 22.12 11.14
CA TYR A 178 -14.52 20.90 10.61
C TYR A 178 -14.66 20.99 9.10
N VAL A 179 -14.64 19.83 8.45
CA VAL A 179 -14.75 19.69 7.00
C VAL A 179 -15.66 18.52 6.62
N THR A 180 -16.44 18.71 5.58
CA THR A 180 -17.23 17.66 4.92
C THR A 180 -16.68 17.45 3.51
N PRO A 181 -15.87 16.40 3.29
CA PRO A 181 -15.29 16.14 1.98
C PRO A 181 -16.36 15.75 0.93
N ALA A 182 -16.24 16.29 -0.29
CA ALA A 182 -17.32 16.22 -1.30
C ALA A 182 -17.26 15.02 -2.28
N ILE A 183 -16.16 14.27 -2.32
CA ILE A 183 -15.87 13.27 -3.38
C ILE A 183 -16.65 11.94 -3.17
N SER A 184 -17.08 11.64 -1.95
CA SER A 184 -17.69 10.39 -1.52
C SER A 184 -18.52 10.60 -0.26
N ASN A 185 -19.39 9.64 0.05
CA ASN A 185 -20.25 9.69 1.22
C ASN A 185 -19.52 9.41 2.53
N THR A 186 -18.47 8.58 2.54
CA THR A 186 -17.65 8.27 3.73
C THR A 186 -16.20 7.98 3.33
N TYR A 187 -15.25 8.27 4.23
CA TYR A 187 -13.82 8.04 4.02
C TYR A 187 -13.18 7.43 5.25
N VAL A 188 -12.02 6.78 5.10
CA VAL A 188 -11.20 6.34 6.24
C VAL A 188 -9.95 7.21 6.27
N ALA A 189 -9.92 8.20 7.16
CA ALA A 189 -8.72 8.97 7.47
C ALA A 189 -7.71 8.09 8.19
N VAL A 190 -6.46 8.08 7.73
CA VAL A 190 -5.32 7.32 8.28
C VAL A 190 -4.04 8.14 8.36
N GLY A 191 -4.08 9.42 8.00
CA GLY A 191 -2.95 10.31 8.20
C GLY A 191 -3.30 11.80 8.15
N LEU A 192 -2.32 12.62 8.50
CA LEU A 192 -2.35 14.07 8.40
C LEU A 192 -1.07 14.55 7.71
N LEU A 193 -1.20 15.52 6.81
CA LEU A 193 -0.08 16.17 6.14
C LEU A 193 -0.25 17.69 6.22
N PHE A 194 0.68 18.35 6.90
CA PHE A 194 0.67 19.80 7.10
C PHE A 194 1.70 20.49 6.22
N ALA A 195 1.44 21.75 5.88
CA ALA A 195 2.44 22.71 5.40
C ALA A 195 2.47 23.95 6.30
N THR A 196 3.68 24.44 6.60
CA THR A 196 3.86 25.65 7.41
C THR A 196 3.45 26.91 6.65
N ALA A 197 2.94 27.92 7.36
CA ALA A 197 2.60 29.21 6.76
C ALA A 197 3.84 30.08 6.47
N ASN A 198 3.63 31.32 6.02
CA ASN A 198 4.66 32.19 5.45
C ASN A 198 5.38 33.15 6.42
N ASP A 199 4.85 33.42 7.61
CA ASP A 199 5.37 34.45 8.53
C ASP A 199 6.00 33.87 9.82
N PHE A 200 5.24 33.66 10.91
CA PHE A 200 5.80 33.38 12.23
C PHE A 200 5.74 31.90 12.64
N SER A 201 6.89 31.29 12.91
CA SER A 201 6.97 29.90 13.38
C SER A 201 6.40 29.68 14.79
N ASN A 202 6.32 30.73 15.61
CA ASN A 202 5.67 30.71 16.93
C ASN A 202 4.19 30.31 16.89
N ARG A 203 3.55 30.41 15.71
CA ARG A 203 2.14 30.08 15.46
C ARG A 203 1.94 28.68 14.87
N ASP A 204 3.03 27.93 14.67
CA ASP A 204 2.93 26.58 14.11
C ASP A 204 2.13 25.65 15.05
N PRO A 205 1.14 24.90 14.54
CA PRO A 205 0.46 23.88 15.32
C PRO A 205 1.41 22.69 15.55
N ILE A 206 1.64 22.31 16.80
CA ILE A 206 2.56 21.22 17.15
C ILE A 206 1.80 19.92 17.35
N THR A 207 0.66 19.97 18.04
CA THR A 207 -0.22 18.81 18.22
C THR A 207 -1.65 19.15 17.86
N VAL A 208 -2.37 18.12 17.41
CA VAL A 208 -3.77 18.20 17.03
C VAL A 208 -4.54 16.96 17.50
N THR A 209 -5.85 17.09 17.58
CA THR A 209 -6.76 15.94 17.48
C THR A 209 -7.44 15.90 16.12
N LEU A 210 -7.69 14.70 15.62
CA LEU A 210 -8.61 14.45 14.51
C LEU A 210 -9.77 13.60 15.02
N GLU A 211 -10.97 14.00 14.66
CA GLU A 211 -12.20 13.35 15.06
C GLU A 211 -13.13 13.15 13.85
N GLY A 212 -13.98 12.14 13.88
CA GLY A 212 -14.93 11.85 12.82
C GLY A 212 -16.38 11.82 13.30
N THR A 213 -17.29 12.19 12.40
CA THR A 213 -18.74 12.05 12.60
C THR A 213 -19.46 11.72 11.29
N ASN A 214 -20.68 11.20 11.38
CA ASN A 214 -21.55 10.97 10.21
C ASN A 214 -22.55 12.11 9.97
N GLU A 215 -22.51 13.15 10.81
CA GLU A 215 -23.23 14.39 10.56
C GLU A 215 -22.62 15.15 9.38
N THR A 216 -23.45 15.86 8.63
CA THR A 216 -23.04 16.65 7.45
C THR A 216 -23.70 18.01 7.37
N SER A 217 -24.73 18.26 8.18
CA SER A 217 -25.35 19.59 8.24
C SER A 217 -24.53 20.51 9.12
N THR A 218 -24.32 21.75 8.70
CA THR A 218 -23.62 22.79 9.48
C THR A 218 -24.21 22.92 10.89
N ALA A 219 -25.54 22.91 11.03
CA ALA A 219 -26.22 23.00 12.32
C ALA A 219 -25.84 21.86 13.28
N ALA A 220 -25.75 20.62 12.77
CA ALA A 220 -25.29 19.49 13.57
C ALA A 220 -23.80 19.61 13.88
N LEU A 221 -22.95 19.94 12.90
CA LEU A 221 -21.50 20.06 13.10
C LEU A 221 -21.12 21.17 14.09
N ASP A 222 -21.92 22.24 14.16
CA ASP A 222 -21.71 23.34 15.12
C ASP A 222 -22.06 22.97 16.56
N SER A 223 -23.10 22.17 16.81
CA SER A 223 -23.63 22.01 18.18
C SER A 223 -24.26 20.66 18.53
N GLY A 224 -24.57 19.82 17.55
CA GLY A 224 -25.33 18.58 17.73
C GLY A 224 -24.59 17.28 17.39
N ALA A 225 -23.40 17.36 16.78
CA ALA A 225 -22.65 16.21 16.34
C ALA A 225 -21.90 15.54 17.49
N SER A 226 -22.01 14.22 17.54
CA SER A 226 -21.11 13.38 18.34
C SER A 226 -19.83 13.12 17.56
N TRP A 227 -18.70 13.45 18.16
CA TRP A 227 -17.37 13.32 17.57
C TRP A 227 -16.64 12.12 18.16
N ILE A 228 -16.07 11.28 17.28
CA ILE A 228 -15.26 10.13 17.68
C ILE A 228 -13.79 10.48 17.43
N LEU A 229 -12.99 10.52 18.50
CA LEU A 229 -11.56 10.73 18.42
C LEU A 229 -10.87 9.58 17.67
N ILE A 230 -10.14 9.91 16.61
CA ILE A 230 -9.37 8.95 15.80
C ILE A 230 -7.86 9.20 15.83
N TYR A 231 -7.44 10.43 16.17
CA TYR A 231 -6.03 10.78 16.32
C TYR A 231 -5.85 11.85 17.40
N ASN A 232 -4.79 11.72 18.18
CA ASN A 232 -4.28 12.76 19.09
C ASN A 232 -2.76 12.67 19.08
N GLY A 233 -2.10 13.67 18.50
CA GLY A 233 -0.65 13.60 18.31
C GLY A 233 -0.07 14.76 17.53
N SER A 234 1.14 14.56 17.02
CA SER A 234 1.92 15.56 16.30
C SER A 234 1.28 15.96 14.97
N THR A 235 1.58 17.16 14.49
CA THR A 235 1.36 17.58 13.09
C THR A 235 2.51 17.18 12.15
N GLY A 236 3.60 16.64 12.69
CA GLY A 236 4.87 16.45 12.00
C GLY A 236 5.82 17.65 12.09
N ILE A 237 5.37 18.76 12.66
CA ILE A 237 6.22 19.92 12.97
C ILE A 237 6.98 19.63 14.28
N ASP A 238 8.31 19.75 14.23
CA ASP A 238 9.16 19.63 15.42
C ASP A 238 8.90 20.82 16.36
N PRO A 239 8.68 20.61 17.68
CA PRO A 239 8.38 21.69 18.62
C PRO A 239 9.55 22.64 18.85
N SER A 240 10.80 22.19 18.69
CA SER A 240 12.02 22.94 19.00
C SER A 240 12.71 23.51 17.76
N ILE A 241 12.47 22.93 16.58
CA ILE A 241 13.12 23.31 15.32
C ILE A 241 12.08 23.81 14.32
N ASP A 242 12.31 25.00 13.76
CA ASP A 242 11.52 25.52 12.65
C ASP A 242 11.88 24.74 11.37
N PRO A 243 10.92 24.02 10.74
CA PRO A 243 11.17 23.27 9.51
C PRO A 243 11.34 24.16 8.27
N GLY A 244 11.16 25.47 8.39
CA GLY A 244 11.04 26.42 7.29
C GLY A 244 9.59 26.88 7.09
N ARG A 245 9.40 27.82 6.18
CA ARG A 245 8.09 28.43 5.86
C ARG A 245 7.59 27.95 4.50
N GLN A 246 6.27 27.87 4.31
CA GLN A 246 5.64 27.40 3.07
C GLN A 246 6.16 26.03 2.61
N THR A 247 6.39 25.12 3.56
CA THR A 247 6.92 23.78 3.27
C THR A 247 6.06 22.70 3.90
N TYR A 248 5.87 21.61 3.18
CA TYR A 248 5.30 20.40 3.75
C TYR A 248 6.24 19.79 4.80
N VAL A 249 5.66 19.24 5.86
CA VAL A 249 6.36 18.43 6.86
C VAL A 249 6.05 16.95 6.71
N SER A 250 6.69 16.12 7.53
CA SER A 250 6.48 14.67 7.50
C SER A 250 5.02 14.30 7.78
N GLN A 251 4.40 13.52 6.90
CA GLN A 251 3.06 12.98 7.10
C GLN A 251 3.00 12.13 8.38
N GLN A 252 1.98 12.36 9.19
CA GLN A 252 1.72 11.59 10.40
C GLN A 252 0.68 10.51 10.10
N ASN A 253 1.10 9.25 10.13
CA ASN A 253 0.22 8.11 9.90
C ASN A 253 -0.35 7.57 11.22
N PHE A 254 -1.60 7.12 11.20
CA PHE A 254 -2.26 6.51 12.35
C PHE A 254 -3.26 5.43 11.92
N SER A 255 -3.62 4.56 12.87
CA SER A 255 -4.56 3.47 12.64
C SER A 255 -5.99 3.94 12.85
N ASN A 256 -6.82 3.81 11.82
CA ASN A 256 -8.26 3.97 11.91
C ASN A 256 -8.94 3.02 10.92
N THR A 257 -10.03 2.40 11.36
CA THR A 257 -10.83 1.44 10.57
C THR A 257 -12.26 1.92 10.35
N ILE A 258 -12.64 3.05 10.94
CA ILE A 258 -13.99 3.60 10.88
C ILE A 258 -14.04 4.70 9.83
N ALA A 259 -15.06 4.62 8.97
CA ALA A 259 -15.30 5.63 7.94
C ALA A 259 -16.28 6.70 8.43
N PHE A 260 -16.02 7.96 8.09
CA PHE A 260 -16.83 9.11 8.50
C PHE A 260 -17.18 10.01 7.32
N ARG A 261 -18.26 10.79 7.48
CA ARG A 261 -18.74 11.75 6.47
C ARG A 261 -18.14 13.13 6.65
N SER A 262 -17.84 13.50 7.90
CA SER A 262 -17.19 14.76 8.26
C SER A 262 -16.11 14.54 9.28
N TYR A 263 -15.13 15.43 9.29
CA TYR A 263 -14.00 15.42 10.21
C TYR A 263 -13.85 16.74 10.93
N ARG A 264 -13.32 16.70 12.15
CA ARG A 264 -12.93 17.89 12.92
C ARG A 264 -11.46 17.77 13.30
N LEU A 265 -10.70 18.78 12.91
CA LEU A 265 -9.30 18.94 13.27
C LEU A 265 -9.20 20.06 14.29
N LEU A 266 -8.54 19.79 15.42
CA LEU A 266 -8.40 20.73 16.53
C LEU A 266 -6.94 20.84 16.93
N VAL A 267 -6.40 22.06 16.98
CA VAL A 267 -5.06 22.34 17.50
C VAL A 267 -5.07 22.27 19.02
N THR A 268 -4.25 21.39 19.58
CA THR A 268 -4.14 21.16 21.02
C THR A 268 -2.86 21.73 21.63
N SER A 269 -1.84 22.00 20.81
CA SER A 269 -0.68 22.79 21.21
C SER A 269 -0.03 23.46 20.00
N LYS A 270 0.79 24.47 20.26
CA LYS A 270 1.54 25.23 19.28
C LYS A 270 2.92 25.57 19.79
N ARG A 271 3.81 26.03 18.90
CA ARG A 271 5.25 26.18 19.19
C ARG A 271 5.53 27.12 20.37
N ASP A 272 4.85 28.26 20.40
CA ASP A 272 5.08 29.30 21.41
C ASP A 272 3.79 30.10 21.67
N THR A 273 3.90 31.26 22.31
CA THR A 273 2.84 31.98 23.02
C THR A 273 2.20 33.12 22.22
N ASP A 274 2.16 33.02 20.89
CA ASP A 274 1.53 34.07 20.07
C ASP A 274 -0.01 34.11 20.28
N SER A 275 -0.70 35.00 19.58
CA SER A 275 -2.14 35.22 19.63
C SER A 275 -2.94 34.34 18.66
N SER A 276 -2.29 33.44 17.90
CA SER A 276 -2.95 32.63 16.87
C SER A 276 -2.21 31.33 16.57
N VAL A 277 -2.85 30.49 15.74
CA VAL A 277 -2.24 29.38 15.00
C VAL A 277 -2.39 29.62 13.50
N GLN A 278 -1.48 29.04 12.71
CA GLN A 278 -1.54 29.16 11.26
C GLN A 278 -0.88 27.99 10.55
N TYR A 279 -1.35 27.70 9.34
CA TYR A 279 -0.79 26.67 8.46
C TYR A 279 -1.23 26.96 7.03
N ALA A 280 -0.37 26.63 6.07
CA ALA A 280 -0.68 26.75 4.65
C ALA A 280 -1.53 25.58 4.17
N GLU A 281 -1.29 24.38 4.71
CA GLU A 281 -2.09 23.19 4.40
C GLU A 281 -2.27 22.32 5.65
N ALA A 282 -3.39 21.62 5.71
CA ALA A 282 -3.76 20.63 6.72
C ALA A 282 -4.59 19.52 6.07
N HIS A 283 -3.97 18.74 5.19
CA HIS A 283 -4.63 17.65 4.50
C HIS A 283 -4.94 16.49 5.45
N ILE A 284 -6.17 16.02 5.38
CA ILE A 284 -6.53 14.72 5.95
C ILE A 284 -6.24 13.67 4.88
N MET A 285 -5.40 12.71 5.24
CA MET A 285 -4.94 11.65 4.35
C MET A 285 -5.71 10.36 4.65
N GLY A 286 -6.11 9.63 3.62
CA GLY A 286 -7.02 8.51 3.78
C GLY A 286 -7.07 7.57 2.59
N TYR A 287 -7.90 6.55 2.72
CA TYR A 287 -8.27 5.69 1.60
C TYR A 287 -9.58 6.20 0.97
N ILE A 288 -9.55 6.46 -0.34
CA ILE A 288 -10.74 6.69 -1.18
C ILE A 288 -11.25 5.38 -1.76
#